data_AF-A0A2E1HM66-F1
#
_entry.id   AF-A0A2E1HM66-F1
#
_cell.length_a   1.000
_cell.length_b   1.000
_cell.length_c   1.000
_cell.angle_alpha   90.00
_cell.angle_beta   90.00
_cell.angle_gamma   90.00
#
_symmetry.space_group_name_H-M   'P 1'
#
loop_
_entity.id
_entity.type
_entity.pdbx_description
1 polymer ?
#
loop_
_entity_poly.entity_id
_entity_poly.type
_entity_poly.pdbx_seq_one_letter_code
_entity_poly.pdbx_strand_id
1 'polypeptide(L)'
;MKIPDHLRPPLLEQLEDQENSEDCLTMRGSALGHALLENNEKRDFFIEKFIKSEEPPLDGNELARELQARGVGNILLGKNADEYLSRSKELFENELEKALPDLPEDVAIDVATEPLKQARQARSGLMENAFLRKKWSLCVSEAEHGRSIIPDYLLYQPHREGYPIEFVAKGMDNGDKDLVSKGLEMQEEFLQYVIDVGYLKPWEDAYFVSFSLSLITRKLVSEL
;
A
#
# COMPACT_ATOMS: atom_id res chain seq x y z
N MET A 1 1.44 13.12 -9.92
CA MET A 1 2.17 12.05 -10.67
C MET A 1 1.84 12.16 -12.14
N LYS A 2 2.84 12.08 -13.01
CA LYS A 2 2.68 12.19 -14.47
C LYS A 2 3.16 10.91 -15.12
N ILE A 3 2.29 10.26 -15.91
CA ILE A 3 2.70 9.12 -16.73
C ILE A 3 3.59 9.63 -17.87
N PRO A 4 4.81 9.09 -18.07
CA PRO A 4 5.63 9.39 -19.24
C PRO A 4 4.87 9.15 -20.55
N ASP A 5 5.04 10.05 -21.53
CA ASP A 5 4.25 10.01 -22.77
C ASP A 5 4.37 8.69 -23.53
N HIS A 6 5.54 8.04 -23.45
CA HIS A 6 5.79 6.75 -24.09
C HIS A 6 5.10 5.56 -23.39
N LEU A 7 4.72 5.70 -22.11
CA LEU A 7 4.00 4.67 -21.35
C LEU A 7 2.48 4.79 -21.47
N ARG A 8 1.97 5.94 -21.95
CA ARG A 8 0.53 6.18 -22.05
C ARG A 8 -0.17 5.30 -23.10
N PRO A 9 0.31 5.17 -24.35
CA PRO A 9 -0.31 4.27 -25.33
C PRO A 9 -0.41 2.80 -24.88
N PRO A 10 0.67 2.14 -24.41
CA PRO A 10 0.57 0.73 -23.99
C PRO A 10 -0.33 0.53 -22.77
N LEU A 11 -0.40 1.51 -21.86
CA LEU A 11 -1.36 1.45 -20.75
C LEU A 11 -2.81 1.46 -21.24
N LEU A 12 -3.14 2.27 -22.24
CA LEU A 12 -4.50 2.34 -22.78
C LEU A 12 -4.89 1.03 -23.47
N GLU A 13 -4.00 0.47 -24.30
CA GLU A 13 -4.20 -0.83 -24.96
C GLU A 13 -4.44 -1.94 -23.93
N GLN A 14 -3.60 -2.00 -22.89
CA GLN A 14 -3.74 -2.97 -21.82
C GLN A 14 -5.08 -2.84 -21.07
N LEU A 15 -5.53 -1.61 -20.78
CA LEU A 15 -6.80 -1.39 -20.08
C LEU A 15 -8.01 -1.81 -20.94
N GLU A 16 -7.92 -1.64 -22.25
CA GLU A 16 -8.92 -2.12 -23.21
C GLU A 16 -8.97 -3.65 -23.24
N ASP A 17 -7.81 -4.31 -23.34
CA ASP A 17 -7.70 -5.77 -23.32
C ASP A 17 -8.26 -6.38 -22.01
N GLN A 18 -8.11 -5.67 -20.89
CA GLN A 18 -8.50 -6.12 -19.56
C GLN A 18 -9.93 -5.74 -19.16
N GLU A 19 -10.68 -5.03 -20.02
CA GLU A 19 -11.97 -4.42 -19.65
C GLU A 19 -12.97 -5.44 -19.07
N ASN A 20 -13.01 -6.63 -19.67
CA ASN A 20 -13.94 -7.69 -19.33
C ASN A 20 -13.36 -8.74 -18.38
N SER A 21 -12.13 -8.58 -17.89
CA SER A 21 -11.50 -9.57 -17.02
C SER A 21 -12.29 -9.80 -15.73
N GLU A 22 -12.43 -11.07 -15.34
CA GLU A 22 -13.02 -11.51 -14.08
C GLU A 22 -11.97 -11.79 -12.99
N ASP A 23 -10.69 -11.67 -13.33
CA ASP A 23 -9.59 -11.85 -12.38
C ASP A 23 -9.45 -10.63 -11.44
N CYS A 24 -9.43 -10.89 -10.13
CA CYS A 24 -9.40 -9.84 -9.11
C CYS A 24 -8.13 -8.98 -9.16
N LEU A 25 -6.97 -9.60 -9.45
CA LEU A 25 -5.68 -8.89 -9.59
C LEU A 25 -5.75 -7.92 -10.77
N THR A 26 -6.30 -8.39 -11.88
CA THR A 26 -6.50 -7.60 -13.10
C THR A 26 -7.45 -6.44 -12.85
N MET A 27 -8.59 -6.65 -12.19
CA MET A 27 -9.52 -5.55 -11.87
C MET A 27 -8.87 -4.46 -11.02
N ARG A 28 -8.11 -4.86 -10.00
CA ARG A 28 -7.37 -3.93 -9.14
C ARG A 28 -6.29 -3.19 -9.91
N GLY A 29 -5.60 -3.87 -10.82
CA GLY A 29 -4.67 -3.26 -11.77
C GLY A 29 -5.35 -2.24 -12.68
N SER A 30 -6.49 -2.59 -13.28
CA SER A 30 -7.26 -1.68 -14.11
C SER A 30 -7.71 -0.43 -13.35
N ALA A 31 -8.11 -0.58 -12.08
CA ALA A 31 -8.41 0.56 -11.22
C ALA A 31 -7.20 1.49 -11.06
N LEU A 32 -6.01 0.95 -10.76
CA LEU A 32 -4.77 1.74 -10.67
C LEU A 32 -4.45 2.45 -12.00
N GLY A 33 -4.53 1.74 -13.12
CA GLY A 33 -4.25 2.29 -14.45
C GLY A 33 -5.19 3.45 -14.81
N HIS A 34 -6.49 3.30 -14.58
CA HIS A 34 -7.45 4.38 -14.76
C HIS A 34 -7.23 5.54 -13.80
N ALA A 35 -6.82 5.28 -12.56
CA ALA A 35 -6.50 6.34 -11.61
C ALA A 35 -5.27 7.16 -12.04
N LEU A 36 -4.25 6.52 -12.60
CA LEU A 36 -3.08 7.19 -13.17
C LEU A 36 -3.42 8.04 -14.40
N LEU A 37 -4.42 7.62 -15.17
CA LEU A 37 -4.97 8.37 -16.31
C LEU A 37 -6.00 9.44 -15.88
N GLU A 38 -6.19 9.66 -14.58
CA GLU A 38 -7.17 10.59 -14.01
C GLU A 38 -8.63 10.27 -14.40
N ASN A 39 -8.90 9.04 -14.82
CA ASN A 39 -10.24 8.55 -15.14
C ASN A 39 -10.90 7.96 -13.89
N ASN A 40 -11.41 8.85 -13.04
CA ASN A 40 -12.03 8.48 -11.76
C ASN A 40 -13.28 7.59 -11.93
N GLU A 41 -14.07 7.80 -12.98
CA GLU A 41 -15.28 7.01 -13.25
C GLU A 41 -14.93 5.53 -13.50
N LYS A 42 -13.99 5.27 -14.42
CA LYS A 42 -13.54 3.90 -14.70
C LYS A 42 -12.76 3.31 -13.54
N ARG A 43 -11.95 4.11 -12.82
CA ARG A 43 -11.30 3.66 -11.58
C ARG A 43 -12.34 3.11 -10.60
N ASP A 44 -13.36 3.91 -10.29
CA ASP A 44 -14.37 3.54 -9.30
C ASP A 44 -15.17 2.32 -9.75
N PHE A 45 -15.49 2.22 -11.04
CA PHE A 45 -16.09 1.03 -11.64
C PHE A 45 -15.26 -0.23 -11.38
N PHE A 46 -13.96 -0.21 -11.64
CA PHE A 46 -13.09 -1.37 -11.42
C PHE A 46 -12.88 -1.68 -9.93
N ILE A 47 -12.80 -0.65 -9.06
CA ILE A 47 -12.75 -0.86 -7.60
C ILE A 47 -14.02 -1.56 -7.14
N GLU A 48 -15.20 -1.15 -7.62
CA GLU A 48 -16.45 -1.82 -7.27
C GLU A 48 -16.50 -3.28 -7.74
N LYS A 49 -16.05 -3.53 -8.98
CA LYS A 49 -15.99 -4.88 -9.55
C LYS A 49 -15.06 -5.76 -8.70
N PHE A 50 -13.88 -5.26 -8.37
CA PHE A 50 -12.88 -5.94 -7.53
C PHE A 50 -13.44 -6.29 -6.14
N ILE A 51 -14.05 -5.34 -5.43
CA ILE A 51 -14.57 -5.58 -4.07
C ILE A 51 -15.71 -6.60 -4.07
N LYS A 52 -16.53 -6.63 -5.13
CA LYS A 52 -17.65 -7.57 -5.30
C LYS A 52 -17.21 -8.95 -5.80
N SER A 53 -15.99 -9.08 -6.32
CA SER A 53 -15.44 -10.38 -6.75
C SER A 53 -15.28 -11.33 -5.56
N GLU A 54 -15.27 -12.63 -5.83
CA GLU A 54 -15.00 -13.63 -4.79
C GLU A 54 -13.61 -13.41 -4.16
N GLU A 55 -13.49 -13.71 -2.87
CA GLU A 55 -12.20 -13.71 -2.19
C GLU A 55 -11.36 -14.85 -2.74
N PRO A 56 -10.14 -14.60 -3.26
CA PRO A 56 -9.29 -15.66 -3.76
C PRO A 56 -8.87 -16.60 -2.62
N PRO A 57 -8.57 -17.88 -2.91
CA PRO A 57 -8.21 -18.88 -1.90
C PRO A 57 -6.75 -18.69 -1.41
N LEU A 58 -6.47 -17.53 -0.83
CA LEU A 58 -5.18 -17.13 -0.24
C LEU A 58 -5.19 -17.37 1.27
N ASP A 59 -4.00 -17.37 1.89
CA ASP A 59 -3.84 -17.42 3.35
C ASP A 59 -2.75 -16.46 3.85
N GLY A 60 -2.59 -16.39 5.17
CA GLY A 60 -1.54 -15.62 5.85
C GLY A 60 -1.43 -14.17 5.36
N ASN A 61 -0.21 -13.75 5.07
CA ASN A 61 0.10 -12.40 4.59
C ASN A 61 -0.53 -12.09 3.23
N GLU A 62 -0.69 -13.08 2.35
CA GLU A 62 -1.26 -12.87 1.02
C GLU A 62 -2.75 -12.51 1.13
N LEU A 63 -3.50 -13.27 1.94
CA LEU A 63 -4.90 -12.94 2.22
C LEU A 63 -5.03 -11.61 2.97
N ALA A 64 -4.14 -11.35 3.94
CA ALA A 64 -4.15 -10.10 4.68
C ALA A 64 -3.98 -8.88 3.76
N ARG A 65 -3.11 -8.98 2.74
CA ARG A 65 -2.89 -7.94 1.72
C ARG A 65 -4.08 -7.78 0.80
N GLU A 66 -4.70 -8.88 0.37
CA GLU A 66 -5.90 -8.84 -0.46
C GLU A 66 -7.07 -8.14 0.27
N LEU A 67 -7.30 -8.51 1.53
CA LEU A 67 -8.32 -7.86 2.38
C LEU A 67 -7.99 -6.37 2.60
N GLN A 68 -6.72 -6.03 2.82
CA GLN A 68 -6.28 -4.64 2.93
C GLN A 68 -6.59 -3.86 1.65
N ALA A 69 -6.29 -4.40 0.47
CA ALA A 69 -6.59 -3.77 -0.81
C ALA A 69 -8.10 -3.54 -0.99
N ARG A 70 -8.94 -4.50 -0.60
CA ARG A 70 -10.41 -4.34 -0.61
C ARG A 70 -10.88 -3.25 0.35
N GLY A 71 -10.31 -3.21 1.56
CA GLY A 71 -10.57 -2.16 2.55
C GLY A 71 -10.21 -0.76 2.02
N VAL A 72 -9.04 -0.63 1.41
CA VAL A 72 -8.60 0.61 0.76
C VAL A 72 -9.55 1.02 -0.38
N GLY A 73 -9.97 0.07 -1.21
CA GLY A 73 -10.96 0.30 -2.25
C GLY A 73 -12.28 0.85 -1.69
N ASN A 74 -12.78 0.29 -0.59
CA ASN A 74 -13.97 0.81 0.10
C ASN A 74 -13.74 2.25 0.59
N ILE A 75 -12.57 2.57 1.16
CA ILE A 75 -12.23 3.94 1.59
C ILE A 75 -12.29 4.91 0.40
N LEU A 76 -11.69 4.55 -0.73
CA LEU A 76 -11.69 5.40 -1.94
C LEU A 76 -13.10 5.65 -2.48
N LEU A 77 -13.99 4.66 -2.37
CA LEU A 77 -15.40 4.78 -2.74
C LEU A 77 -16.28 5.45 -1.67
N GLY A 78 -15.71 5.89 -0.54
CA GLY A 78 -16.47 6.45 0.58
C GLY A 78 -17.37 5.45 1.30
N LYS A 79 -17.05 4.15 1.23
CA LYS A 79 -17.77 3.04 1.86
C LYS A 79 -17.05 2.58 3.14
N ASN A 80 -17.75 1.79 3.95
CA ASN A 80 -17.18 1.22 5.17
C ASN A 80 -16.10 0.16 4.84
N ALA A 81 -14.94 0.25 5.48
CA ALA A 81 -13.81 -0.67 5.32
C ALA A 81 -13.47 -1.47 6.58
N ASP A 82 -14.20 -1.30 7.68
CA ASP A 82 -13.84 -1.80 9.01
C ASP A 82 -13.72 -3.33 9.07
N GLU A 83 -14.61 -4.05 8.39
CA GLU A 83 -14.58 -5.51 8.35
C GLU A 83 -13.29 -6.02 7.69
N TYR A 84 -12.99 -5.53 6.48
CA TYR A 84 -11.79 -5.87 5.74
C TYR A 84 -10.52 -5.52 6.51
N LEU A 85 -10.45 -4.30 7.06
CA LEU A 85 -9.28 -3.86 7.82
C LEU A 85 -9.12 -4.61 9.14
N SER A 86 -10.21 -5.04 9.78
CA SER A 86 -10.13 -5.83 11.01
C SER A 86 -9.63 -7.25 10.74
N ARG A 87 -10.17 -7.93 9.71
CA ARG A 87 -9.69 -9.26 9.28
C ARG A 87 -8.23 -9.23 8.82
N SER A 88 -7.88 -8.23 8.01
CA SER A 88 -6.50 -8.01 7.55
C SER A 88 -5.53 -7.81 8.72
N LYS A 89 -5.91 -6.99 9.71
CA LYS A 89 -5.11 -6.76 10.92
C LYS A 89 -4.86 -8.07 11.68
N GLU A 90 -5.91 -8.84 11.94
CA GLU A 90 -5.82 -10.11 12.68
C GLU A 90 -4.87 -11.10 11.98
N LEU A 91 -4.96 -11.22 10.65
CA LEU A 91 -4.06 -12.07 9.89
C LEU A 91 -2.61 -11.59 9.96
N PHE A 92 -2.34 -10.29 9.82
CA PHE A 92 -0.98 -9.78 9.97
C PHE A 92 -0.43 -9.99 11.39
N GLU A 93 -1.24 -9.82 12.44
CA GLU A 93 -0.83 -10.10 13.82
C GLU A 93 -0.47 -11.57 14.01
N ASN A 94 -1.28 -12.49 13.48
CA ASN A 94 -1.04 -13.92 13.55
C ASN A 94 0.24 -14.34 12.80
N GLU A 95 0.47 -13.81 11.60
CA GLU A 95 1.68 -14.10 10.82
C GLU A 95 2.93 -13.53 11.47
N LEU A 96 2.83 -12.34 12.07
CA LEU A 96 3.91 -11.76 12.85
C LEU A 96 4.23 -12.62 14.07
N GLU A 97 3.23 -13.04 14.84
CA GLU A 97 3.42 -13.89 16.03
C GLU A 97 4.12 -15.21 15.69
N LYS A 98 3.80 -15.80 14.53
CA LYS A 98 4.48 -17.01 14.03
C LYS A 98 5.94 -16.76 13.65
N ALA A 99 6.23 -15.61 13.03
CA ALA A 99 7.57 -15.32 12.51
C ALA A 99 8.57 -14.84 13.57
N LEU A 100 8.09 -14.15 14.62
CA LEU A 100 8.95 -13.52 15.64
C LEU A 100 9.94 -14.49 16.34
N PRO A 101 9.56 -15.71 16.75
CA PRO A 101 10.46 -16.63 17.44
C PRO A 101 11.63 -17.13 16.56
N ASP A 102 11.45 -17.13 15.24
CA ASP A 102 12.39 -17.68 14.26
C ASP A 102 13.17 -16.58 13.51
N LEU A 103 13.15 -15.35 14.02
CA LEU A 103 13.95 -14.26 13.46
C LEU A 103 15.45 -14.54 13.65
N PRO A 104 16.29 -14.21 12.67
CA PRO A 104 17.74 -14.37 12.81
C PRO A 104 18.29 -13.43 13.89
N GLU A 105 19.29 -13.90 14.62
CA GLU A 105 20.00 -13.10 15.64
C GLU A 105 20.72 -11.90 15.00
N ASP A 106 21.29 -12.10 13.81
CA ASP A 106 21.94 -11.04 13.02
C ASP A 106 21.18 -10.75 11.72
N VAL A 107 20.20 -9.85 11.83
CA VAL A 107 19.39 -9.37 10.70
C VAL A 107 20.20 -8.66 9.62
N ALA A 108 21.44 -8.23 9.89
CA ALA A 108 22.31 -7.57 8.92
C ALA A 108 23.06 -8.58 8.03
N ILE A 109 23.23 -9.81 8.51
CA ILE A 109 23.84 -10.90 7.74
C ILE A 109 22.74 -11.71 7.04
N ASP A 110 21.70 -12.11 7.78
CA ASP A 110 20.68 -13.05 7.32
C ASP A 110 19.42 -12.35 6.81
N VAL A 111 19.60 -11.49 5.80
CA VAL A 111 18.58 -10.52 5.34
C VAL A 111 17.38 -11.11 4.59
N ALA A 112 17.43 -12.37 4.18
CA ALA A 112 16.47 -12.99 3.26
C ALA A 112 15.85 -14.29 3.81
N THR A 113 15.86 -14.49 5.13
CA THR A 113 15.17 -15.64 5.73
C THR A 113 13.66 -15.50 5.58
N GLU A 114 12.96 -16.62 5.47
CA GLU A 114 11.50 -16.62 5.34
C GLU A 114 10.79 -15.98 6.56
N PRO A 115 11.18 -16.25 7.82
CA PRO A 115 10.61 -15.56 8.98
C PRO A 115 10.79 -14.04 8.91
N LEU A 116 11.95 -13.57 8.47
CA LEU A 116 12.23 -12.14 8.35
C LEU A 116 11.39 -11.49 7.25
N LYS A 117 11.20 -12.16 6.11
CA LYS A 117 10.31 -11.73 5.03
C LYS A 117 8.85 -11.66 5.52
N GLN A 118 8.38 -12.68 6.22
CA GLN A 118 7.03 -12.74 6.78
C GLN A 118 6.78 -11.61 7.79
N ALA A 119 7.71 -11.41 8.74
CA ALA A 119 7.61 -10.36 9.75
C ALA A 119 7.60 -8.96 9.12
N ARG A 120 8.44 -8.72 8.10
CA ARG A 120 8.47 -7.43 7.37
C ARG A 120 7.16 -7.14 6.65
N GLN A 121 6.62 -8.13 5.94
CA GLN A 121 5.34 -7.99 5.26
C GLN A 121 4.21 -7.71 6.23
N ALA A 122 4.18 -8.42 7.37
CA ALA A 122 3.19 -8.24 8.41
C ALA A 122 3.30 -6.84 9.07
N ARG A 123 4.49 -6.38 9.43
CA ARG A 123 4.71 -5.04 10.02
C ARG A 123 4.31 -3.91 9.07
N SER A 124 4.70 -3.98 7.81
CA SER A 124 4.25 -3.00 6.81
C SER A 124 2.73 -3.03 6.65
N GLY A 125 2.13 -4.22 6.65
CA GLY A 125 0.67 -4.39 6.63
C GLY A 125 -0.02 -3.74 7.82
N LEU A 126 0.49 -3.95 9.04
CA LEU A 126 -0.03 -3.36 10.28
C LEU A 126 0.10 -1.84 10.32
N MET A 127 1.24 -1.30 9.89
CA MET A 127 1.47 0.14 9.75
C MET A 127 0.43 0.78 8.82
N GLU A 128 0.27 0.22 7.62
CA GLU A 128 -0.69 0.71 6.64
C GLU A 128 -2.15 0.54 7.14
N ASN A 129 -2.47 -0.57 7.80
CA ASN A 129 -3.78 -0.80 8.38
C ASN A 129 -4.10 0.24 9.47
N ALA A 130 -3.15 0.52 10.36
CA ALA A 130 -3.28 1.55 11.37
C ALA A 130 -3.51 2.94 10.75
N PHE A 131 -2.76 3.28 9.70
CA PHE A 131 -2.95 4.51 8.94
C PHE A 131 -4.37 4.61 8.36
N LEU A 132 -4.83 3.58 7.65
CA LEU A 132 -6.15 3.54 7.02
C LEU A 132 -7.29 3.65 8.04
N ARG A 133 -7.08 3.15 9.26
CA ARG A 133 -8.01 3.26 10.39
C ARG A 133 -7.85 4.55 11.20
N LYS A 134 -7.00 5.48 10.76
CA LYS A 134 -6.70 6.75 11.44
C LYS A 134 -6.16 6.56 12.87
N LYS A 135 -5.41 5.49 13.11
CA LYS A 135 -4.72 5.20 14.36
C LYS A 135 -3.27 5.67 14.24
N TRP A 136 -3.06 6.97 14.32
CA TRP A 136 -1.78 7.63 13.99
C TRP A 136 -0.62 7.15 14.85
N SER A 137 -0.74 7.20 16.18
CA SER A 137 0.28 6.72 17.10
C SER A 137 0.65 5.23 16.90
N LEU A 138 -0.35 4.40 16.57
CA LEU A 138 -0.12 2.99 16.24
C LEU A 138 0.63 2.84 14.92
N CYS A 139 0.27 3.60 13.88
CA CYS A 139 0.99 3.62 12.60
C CYS A 139 2.48 3.96 12.82
N VAL A 140 2.77 4.97 13.64
CA VAL A 140 4.14 5.35 14.00
C VAL A 140 4.88 4.22 14.72
N SER A 141 4.23 3.58 15.69
CA SER A 141 4.83 2.48 16.44
C SER A 141 5.15 1.27 15.54
N GLU A 142 4.24 0.92 14.62
CA GLU A 142 4.45 -0.16 13.66
C GLU A 142 5.54 0.17 12.64
N ALA A 143 5.65 1.44 12.22
CA ALA A 143 6.73 1.90 11.35
C ALA A 143 8.11 1.74 12.02
N GLU A 144 8.23 2.13 13.29
CA GLU A 144 9.46 1.98 14.08
C GLU A 144 9.84 0.51 14.27
N HIS A 145 8.87 -0.35 14.61
CA HIS A 145 9.09 -1.78 14.69
C HIS A 145 9.48 -2.39 13.33
N GLY A 146 8.84 -1.96 12.24
CA GLY A 146 9.17 -2.40 10.89
C GLY A 146 10.61 -2.08 10.50
N ARG A 147 11.10 -0.87 10.83
CA ARG A 147 12.50 -0.49 10.58
C ARG A 147 13.49 -1.29 11.42
N SER A 148 13.13 -1.69 12.64
CA SER A 148 14.02 -2.49 13.51
C SER A 148 14.40 -3.86 12.95
N ILE A 149 13.62 -4.40 12.00
CA ILE A 149 13.84 -5.70 11.36
C ILE A 149 14.31 -5.57 9.89
N ILE A 150 14.68 -4.37 9.46
CA ILE A 150 15.23 -4.10 8.12
C ILE A 150 16.60 -3.43 8.27
N PRO A 151 17.68 -4.02 7.73
CA PRO A 151 18.97 -3.35 7.68
C PRO A 151 18.91 -2.02 6.94
N ASP A 152 19.56 -0.99 7.49
CA ASP A 152 19.55 0.38 6.96
C ASP A 152 19.93 0.48 5.47
N TYR A 153 20.80 -0.41 4.99
CA TYR A 153 21.26 -0.40 3.60
C TYR A 153 20.22 -0.96 2.61
N LEU A 154 19.22 -1.72 3.08
CA LEU A 154 18.11 -2.22 2.26
C LEU A 154 16.94 -1.23 2.16
N LEU A 155 16.93 -0.17 2.97
CA LEU A 155 15.96 0.91 2.84
C LEU A 155 16.34 1.78 1.64
N TYR A 156 15.38 1.96 0.72
CA TYR A 156 15.46 3.00 -0.33
C TYR A 156 15.82 4.34 0.33
N GLN A 157 16.73 5.10 -0.26
CA GLN A 157 17.42 6.24 0.40
C GLN A 157 16.48 7.20 1.17
N PRO A 158 15.35 7.66 0.61
CA PRO A 158 14.35 8.45 1.35
C PRO A 158 13.68 7.75 2.54
N HIS A 159 13.50 6.42 2.47
CA HIS A 159 12.90 5.62 3.54
C HIS A 159 13.84 5.36 4.73
N ARG A 160 15.11 5.76 4.64
CA ARG A 160 16.05 5.71 5.77
C ARG A 160 15.66 6.67 6.89
N GLU A 161 14.99 7.77 6.57
CA GLU A 161 14.46 8.72 7.56
C GLU A 161 13.12 8.27 8.18
N GLY A 162 12.41 7.35 7.52
CA GLY A 162 11.08 6.87 7.90
C GLY A 162 10.20 6.60 6.68
N TYR A 163 9.08 5.90 6.89
CA TYR A 163 8.12 5.65 5.80
C TYR A 163 7.28 6.89 5.48
N PRO A 164 6.83 7.12 4.24
CA PRO A 164 6.05 8.31 3.90
C PRO A 164 4.79 8.46 4.77
N ILE A 165 4.06 7.37 5.00
CA ILE A 165 2.88 7.35 5.87
C ILE A 165 3.20 7.48 7.38
N GLU A 166 4.45 7.20 7.79
CA GLU A 166 4.94 7.48 9.15
C GLU A 166 5.03 8.99 9.38
N PHE A 167 5.55 9.75 8.40
CA PHE A 167 5.59 11.22 8.46
C PHE A 167 4.19 11.82 8.50
N VAL A 168 3.28 11.33 7.65
CA VAL A 168 1.88 11.75 7.66
C VAL A 168 1.23 11.45 9.01
N ALA A 169 1.40 10.23 9.54
CA ALA A 169 0.84 9.86 10.84
C ALA A 169 1.42 10.71 11.99
N LYS A 170 2.74 10.95 12.02
CA LYS A 170 3.38 11.85 13.00
C LYS A 170 2.82 13.27 12.92
N GLY A 171 2.63 13.80 11.71
CA GLY A 171 2.04 15.11 11.49
C GLY A 171 0.60 15.18 11.98
N MET A 172 -0.22 14.17 11.66
CA MET A 172 -1.62 14.09 12.09
C MET A 172 -1.77 13.91 13.61
N ASP A 173 -0.88 13.17 14.27
CA ASP A 173 -0.89 12.96 15.73
C ASP A 173 -0.49 14.23 16.50
N ASN A 174 0.48 14.98 15.97
CA ASN A 174 1.04 16.17 16.61
C ASN A 174 0.43 17.50 16.13
N GLY A 175 -0.45 17.48 15.13
CA GLY A 175 -0.98 18.70 14.50
C GLY A 175 0.05 19.47 13.66
N ASP A 176 1.08 18.78 13.17
CA ASP A 176 2.17 19.35 12.38
C ASP A 176 1.90 19.14 10.88
N LYS A 177 1.40 20.21 10.23
CA LYS A 177 1.04 20.20 8.81
C LYS A 177 2.25 20.05 7.88
N ASP A 178 3.43 20.53 8.30
CA ASP A 178 4.64 20.46 7.49
C ASP A 178 5.10 19.00 7.37
N LEU A 179 4.98 18.22 8.46
CA LEU A 179 5.22 16.78 8.43
C LEU A 179 4.22 16.02 7.54
N VAL A 180 2.94 16.41 7.55
CA VAL A 180 1.94 15.80 6.66
C VAL A 180 2.30 16.05 5.19
N SER A 181 2.64 17.30 4.84
CA SER A 181 3.05 17.66 3.48
C SER A 181 4.33 16.93 3.06
N LYS A 182 5.36 16.86 3.94
CA LYS A 182 6.58 16.10 3.67
C LYS A 182 6.27 14.62 3.38
N GLY A 183 5.41 14.00 4.17
CA GLY A 183 5.01 12.61 3.95
C GLY A 183 4.30 12.39 2.60
N LEU A 184 3.47 13.35 2.17
CA LEU A 184 2.86 13.32 0.84
C LEU A 184 3.90 13.41 -0.28
N GLU A 185 4.82 14.38 -0.18
CA GLU A 185 5.90 14.58 -1.15
C GLU A 185 6.75 13.30 -1.31
N MET A 186 7.17 12.71 -0.20
CA MET A 186 7.92 11.44 -0.19
C MET A 186 7.16 10.30 -0.89
N GLN A 187 5.85 10.18 -0.64
CA GLN A 187 5.03 9.16 -1.26
C GLN A 187 4.91 9.38 -2.78
N GLU A 188 4.74 10.62 -3.22
CA GLU A 188 4.63 10.95 -4.64
C GLU A 188 5.95 10.78 -5.39
N GLU A 189 7.08 11.15 -4.78
CA GLU A 189 8.42 10.93 -5.33
C GLU A 189 8.69 9.43 -5.53
N PHE A 190 8.36 8.61 -4.52
CA PHE A 190 8.49 7.16 -4.62
C PHE A 190 7.64 6.58 -5.76
N LEU A 191 6.35 6.96 -5.82
CA LEU A 191 5.46 6.45 -6.86
C LEU A 191 5.87 6.94 -8.27
N GLN A 192 6.35 8.19 -8.39
CA GLN A 192 6.86 8.70 -9.66
C GLN A 192 8.11 7.92 -10.09
N TYR A 193 9.05 7.64 -9.18
CA TYR A 193 10.23 6.82 -9.47
C TYR A 193 9.84 5.44 -10.00
N VAL A 194 8.89 4.77 -9.35
CA VAL A 194 8.39 3.45 -9.76
C VAL A 194 7.78 3.48 -11.17
N ILE A 195 7.03 4.54 -11.51
CA ILE A 195 6.47 4.73 -12.84
C ILE A 195 7.59 4.93 -13.87
N ASP A 196 8.55 5.81 -13.57
CA ASP A 196 9.61 6.21 -14.50
C ASP A 196 10.56 5.07 -14.85
N VAL A 197 10.85 4.17 -13.91
CA VAL A 197 11.71 2.99 -14.15
C VAL A 197 10.98 1.84 -14.84
N GLY A 198 9.70 2.04 -15.22
CA GLY A 198 8.94 1.11 -16.05
C GLY A 198 8.30 -0.05 -15.30
N TYR A 199 8.11 0.05 -13.97
CA TYR A 199 7.34 -0.94 -13.20
C TYR A 199 5.82 -0.76 -13.30
N LEU A 200 5.33 -0.01 -14.29
CA LEU A 200 3.91 0.06 -14.56
C LEU A 200 3.41 -1.29 -15.09
N LYS A 201 3.14 -2.19 -14.17
CA LYS A 201 2.52 -3.48 -14.41
C LYS A 201 1.35 -3.58 -13.45
N PRO A 202 0.20 -2.99 -13.81
CA PRO A 202 -0.95 -2.94 -12.91
C PRO A 202 -1.41 -4.33 -12.45
N TRP A 203 -1.12 -5.38 -13.23
CA TRP A 203 -1.38 -6.78 -12.91
C TRP A 203 -0.41 -7.42 -11.89
N GLU A 204 0.68 -6.75 -11.49
CA GLU A 204 1.67 -7.26 -10.52
C GLU A 204 1.39 -6.83 -9.07
N ASP A 205 0.25 -6.18 -8.79
CA ASP A 205 -0.27 -5.91 -7.44
C ASP A 205 0.60 -5.03 -6.50
N ALA A 206 1.81 -4.63 -6.89
CA ALA A 206 2.72 -4.01 -5.93
C ALA A 206 2.31 -2.59 -5.45
N TYR A 207 1.46 -1.87 -6.18
CA TYR A 207 1.30 -0.42 -5.99
C TYR A 207 -0.13 0.09 -5.79
N PHE A 208 -1.17 -0.75 -5.84
CA PHE A 208 -2.55 -0.28 -5.66
C PHE A 208 -2.76 0.37 -4.28
N VAL A 209 -2.35 -0.31 -3.20
CA VAL A 209 -2.43 0.21 -1.84
C VAL A 209 -1.59 1.48 -1.69
N SER A 210 -0.33 1.44 -2.11
CA SER A 210 0.60 2.58 -2.06
C SER A 210 0.08 3.81 -2.80
N PHE A 211 -0.47 3.63 -4.00
CA PHE A 211 -1.07 4.72 -4.78
C PHE A 211 -2.33 5.27 -4.09
N SER A 212 -3.17 4.38 -3.56
CA SER A 212 -4.37 4.78 -2.83
C SER A 212 -4.05 5.55 -1.55
N LEU A 213 -2.98 5.18 -0.85
CA LEU A 213 -2.46 5.93 0.31
C LEU A 213 -2.01 7.35 -0.09
N SER A 214 -1.42 7.52 -1.28
CA SER A 214 -1.13 8.87 -1.82
C SER A 214 -2.41 9.68 -2.04
N LEU A 215 -3.44 9.09 -2.66
CA LEU A 215 -4.73 9.77 -2.84
C LEU A 215 -5.41 10.15 -1.51
N ILE A 216 -5.39 9.24 -0.53
CA ILE A 216 -5.93 9.49 0.81
C ILE A 216 -5.15 10.63 1.49
N THR A 217 -3.83 10.61 1.39
CA THR A 217 -2.97 11.65 1.97
C THR A 217 -3.20 13.00 1.31
N ARG A 218 -3.35 13.07 -0.02
CA ARG A 218 -3.74 14.31 -0.72
C ARG A 218 -5.03 14.90 -0.15
N LYS A 219 -6.03 14.04 0.08
CA LYS A 219 -7.30 14.47 0.68
C LYS A 219 -7.08 15.03 2.09
N LEU A 220 -6.31 14.36 2.94
CA LEU A 220 -5.96 14.87 4.27
C LEU A 220 -5.28 16.24 4.20
N VAL A 221 -4.28 16.41 3.33
CA VAL A 221 -3.59 17.70 3.13
C VAL A 221 -4.57 18.78 2.68
N SER A 222 -5.51 18.47 1.79
CA SER A 222 -6.52 19.44 1.33
C SER A 222 -7.51 19.89 2.41
N GLU A 223 -7.65 19.12 3.49
CA GLU A 223 -8.55 19.36 4.61
C GLU A 223 -7.88 20.10 5.79
N LEU A 224 -6.55 20.28 5.77
CA LEU A 224 -5.76 20.89 6.85
C LEU A 224 -5.69 22.42 6.78
#